data_AF-A0A7N2L997-F1
#
_entry.id   AF-A0A7N2L997-F1
#
_cell.length_a   1.000
_cell.length_b   1.000
_cell.length_c   1.000
_cell.angle_alpha   90.00
_cell.angle_beta   90.00
_cell.angle_gamma   90.00
#
_symmetry.space_group_name_H-M   'P 1'
#
loop_
_entity.id
_entity.type
_entity.pdbx_description
1 polymer ?
#
loop_
_entity_poly.entity_id
_entity_poly.type
_entity_poly.pdbx_seq_one_letter_code
_entity_poly.pdbx_strand_id
1 'polypeptide(L)'
;MVAIKVVRSIKKYREAAMIEIDVLQLLGKYDRTGSRCVQIRNWFDYRNHICIVIMHDMRLIHTYLKPENMLFVSPEYVKVPDYKVTSRSPKEGTYYKQLPKSSAIKVIDFGSTAYEHQDHNYIVSTRHYRAPEVILGLGWSHPCDIWSIGCILVELCSGEALFQTQENLEHLAMMESHHAEKYVRRGRLDWPEGAASRESIKAVIKLLRLQNLVMQHVDHSAGDLIDLLQEAGQSSRAESPE
;
A
#
# COMPACT_ATOMS: atom_id res chain seq x y z
N MET A 1 -7.53 3.99 -9.69
CA MET A 1 -7.70 3.15 -8.47
C MET A 1 -7.86 1.66 -8.84
N VAL A 2 -7.25 0.75 -8.08
CA VAL A 2 -7.50 -0.70 -8.22
C VAL A 2 -8.41 -1.20 -7.10
N ALA A 3 -9.31 -2.13 -7.39
CA ALA A 3 -10.07 -2.86 -6.38
C ALA A 3 -9.64 -4.33 -6.36
N ILE A 4 -9.55 -4.93 -5.18
CA ILE A 4 -9.17 -6.34 -5.02
C ILE A 4 -10.40 -7.13 -4.57
N LYS A 5 -10.90 -8.00 -5.45
CA LYS A 5 -11.95 -8.96 -5.11
C LYS A 5 -11.30 -10.20 -4.50
N VAL A 6 -11.49 -10.41 -3.20
CA VAL A 6 -10.99 -11.59 -2.48
C VAL A 6 -12.05 -12.67 -2.44
N VAL A 7 -11.79 -13.80 -3.07
CA VAL A 7 -12.72 -14.94 -3.17
C VAL A 7 -12.49 -15.89 -2.00
N ARG A 8 -13.57 -16.39 -1.40
CA ARG A 8 -13.50 -17.33 -0.27
C ARG A 8 -12.71 -18.58 -0.63
N SER A 9 -11.89 -19.06 0.32
CA SER A 9 -11.10 -20.30 0.24
C SER A 9 -11.98 -21.56 0.34
N ILE A 10 -12.96 -21.67 -0.56
CA ILE A 10 -13.85 -22.82 -0.71
C ILE A 10 -13.80 -23.22 -2.18
N LYS A 11 -13.52 -24.50 -2.45
CA LYS A 11 -13.25 -25.06 -3.78
C LYS A 11 -14.20 -24.53 -4.87
N LYS A 12 -15.52 -24.62 -4.64
CA LYS A 12 -16.53 -24.16 -5.61
C LYS A 12 -16.43 -22.67 -6.00
N TYR A 13 -16.02 -21.80 -5.07
CA TYR A 13 -15.88 -20.37 -5.34
C TYR A 13 -14.55 -20.05 -6.03
N ARG A 14 -13.49 -20.81 -5.73
CA ARG A 14 -12.21 -20.68 -6.44
C ARG A 14 -12.31 -21.10 -7.90
N GLU A 15 -12.96 -22.22 -8.18
CA GLU A 15 -13.21 -22.68 -9.55
C GLU A 15 -14.02 -21.65 -10.34
N ALA A 16 -15.07 -21.07 -9.74
CA ALA A 16 -15.84 -19.99 -10.34
C ALA A 16 -15.00 -18.72 -10.59
N ALA A 17 -14.09 -18.37 -9.68
CA ALA A 17 -13.21 -17.22 -9.81
C ALA A 17 -12.17 -17.37 -10.93
N MET A 18 -11.66 -18.57 -11.17
CA MET A 18 -10.74 -18.83 -12.28
C MET A 18 -11.44 -18.63 -13.64
N ILE A 19 -12.69 -19.07 -13.76
CA ILE A 19 -13.50 -18.81 -14.96
C ILE A 19 -13.73 -17.30 -15.16
N GLU A 20 -14.03 -16.57 -14.07
CA GLU A 20 -14.17 -15.11 -14.11
C GLU A 20 -12.87 -14.41 -14.56
N ILE A 21 -11.72 -14.84 -14.04
CA ILE A 21 -10.40 -14.33 -14.46
C ILE A 21 -10.18 -14.55 -15.96
N ASP A 22 -10.40 -15.76 -16.46
CA ASP A 22 -10.19 -16.10 -17.87
C ASP A 22 -11.06 -15.22 -18.80
N VAL A 23 -12.32 -15.00 -18.41
CA VAL A 23 -13.25 -14.14 -19.16
C VAL A 23 -12.79 -12.68 -19.12
N LEU A 24 -12.41 -12.15 -17.95
CA LEU A 24 -11.95 -10.77 -17.82
C LEU A 24 -10.64 -10.53 -18.58
N GLN A 25 -9.72 -11.49 -18.58
CA GLN A 25 -8.48 -11.41 -19.38
C GLN A 25 -8.76 -11.45 -20.88
N LEU A 26 -9.72 -12.28 -21.31
CA LEU A 26 -10.15 -12.33 -22.70
C LEU A 26 -10.79 -11.00 -23.13
N LEU A 27 -11.70 -10.47 -22.32
CA LEU A 27 -12.35 -9.18 -22.58
C LEU A 27 -11.34 -8.04 -22.66
N GLY A 28 -10.32 -8.02 -21.80
CA GLY A 28 -9.27 -7.00 -21.84
C GLY A 28 -8.43 -7.02 -23.13
N LYS A 29 -8.32 -8.16 -23.82
CA LYS A 29 -7.67 -8.21 -25.14
C LYS A 29 -8.49 -7.53 -26.24
N TYR A 30 -9.81 -7.52 -26.12
CA TYR A 30 -10.74 -7.00 -27.13
C TYR A 30 -11.31 -5.61 -26.80
N ASP A 31 -11.36 -5.21 -25.54
CA ASP A 31 -11.74 -3.86 -25.10
C ASP A 31 -10.51 -3.06 -24.61
N ARG A 32 -9.67 -2.64 -25.56
CA ARG A 32 -8.45 -1.86 -25.28
C ARG A 32 -8.70 -0.50 -24.63
N THR A 33 -9.94 -0.01 -24.69
CA THR A 33 -10.34 1.28 -24.12
C THR A 33 -10.83 1.18 -22.70
N GLY A 34 -11.13 -0.04 -22.21
CA GLY A 34 -11.75 -0.26 -20.90
C GLY A 34 -13.18 0.28 -20.77
N SER A 35 -13.80 0.71 -21.88
CA SER A 35 -15.02 1.54 -21.86
C SER A 35 -16.32 0.74 -21.69
N ARG A 36 -16.26 -0.60 -21.79
CA ARG A 36 -17.45 -1.46 -21.78
C ARG A 36 -17.41 -2.55 -20.72
N CYS A 37 -16.23 -2.93 -20.26
CA CYS A 37 -16.03 -3.96 -19.26
C CYS A 37 -14.94 -3.57 -18.28
N VAL A 38 -15.18 -3.91 -17.01
CA VAL A 38 -14.20 -3.82 -15.93
C VAL A 38 -12.92 -4.56 -16.32
N GLN A 39 -11.78 -3.88 -16.24
CA GLN A 39 -10.50 -4.43 -16.68
C GLN A 39 -9.77 -5.12 -15.54
N ILE A 40 -9.35 -6.37 -15.72
CA ILE A 40 -8.45 -7.04 -14.80
C ILE A 40 -7.03 -6.54 -15.04
N ARG A 41 -6.36 -6.08 -13.97
CA ARG A 41 -4.95 -5.70 -14.00
C ARG A 41 -4.05 -6.91 -13.78
N ASN A 42 -4.34 -7.71 -12.74
CA ASN A 42 -3.66 -8.96 -12.42
C ASN A 42 -4.52 -9.82 -11.49
N TRP A 43 -4.07 -11.03 -11.16
CA TRP A 43 -4.64 -11.85 -10.10
C TRP A 43 -3.54 -12.66 -9.40
N PHE A 44 -3.81 -13.09 -8.17
CA PHE A 44 -2.89 -13.94 -7.41
C PHE A 44 -3.67 -14.84 -6.44
N ASP A 45 -3.02 -15.92 -5.99
CA ASP A 45 -3.54 -16.79 -4.93
C ASP A 45 -2.87 -16.42 -3.61
N TYR A 46 -3.65 -15.99 -2.62
CA TYR A 46 -3.16 -15.69 -1.28
C TYR A 46 -3.84 -16.61 -0.27
N ARG A 47 -3.10 -17.55 0.31
CA ARG A 47 -3.62 -18.49 1.33
C ARG A 47 -4.89 -19.23 0.88
N ASN A 48 -4.91 -19.73 -0.36
CA ASN A 48 -6.05 -20.37 -1.01
C ASN A 48 -7.25 -19.43 -1.31
N HIS A 49 -7.08 -18.12 -1.18
CA HIS A 49 -8.04 -17.14 -1.68
C HIS A 49 -7.58 -16.64 -3.04
N ILE A 50 -8.46 -16.73 -4.05
CA ILE A 50 -8.22 -16.11 -5.35
C ILE A 50 -8.49 -14.61 -5.21
N CYS A 51 -7.49 -13.78 -5.47
CA CYS A 51 -7.56 -12.33 -5.41
C CYS A 51 -7.51 -11.76 -6.83
N ILE A 52 -8.56 -11.05 -7.25
CA ILE A 52 -8.67 -10.45 -8.58
C ILE A 52 -8.47 -8.94 -8.46
N VAL A 53 -7.45 -8.40 -9.14
CA VAL A 53 -7.13 -6.97 -9.14
C VAL A 53 -7.79 -6.30 -10.34
N ILE A 54 -8.69 -5.35 -10.09
CA ILE A 54 -9.56 -4.72 -11.06
C ILE A 54 -9.21 -3.23 -11.21
N MET A 55 -9.15 -2.69 -12.43
CA MET A 55 -9.12 -1.24 -12.69
C MET A 55 -10.54 -0.67 -12.67
N HIS A 56 -10.79 0.31 -11.80
CA HIS A 56 -12.08 1.01 -11.71
C HIS A 56 -12.11 2.25 -12.60
N ASP A 57 -13.16 2.35 -13.40
CA ASP A 57 -13.40 3.37 -14.45
C ASP A 57 -13.96 4.71 -13.91
N MET A 58 -14.06 4.85 -12.59
CA MET A 58 -14.30 6.15 -11.96
C MET A 58 -12.95 6.85 -11.93
N ARG A 59 -12.73 7.82 -12.82
CA ARG A 59 -11.50 8.64 -12.96
C ARG A 59 -11.26 9.58 -11.76
N LEU A 60 -11.38 9.02 -10.56
CA LEU A 60 -11.27 9.65 -9.26
C LEU A 60 -9.97 9.20 -8.59
N ILE A 61 -9.26 10.17 -8.05
CA ILE A 61 -8.05 10.00 -7.24
C ILE A 61 -8.45 10.38 -5.82
N HIS A 62 -8.30 9.49 -4.85
CA HIS A 62 -8.76 9.72 -3.48
C HIS A 62 -7.91 10.76 -2.76
N THR A 63 -6.59 10.72 -2.95
CA THR A 63 -5.59 11.65 -2.39
C THR A 63 -5.50 11.73 -0.86
N TYR A 64 -6.23 10.87 -0.14
CA TYR A 64 -6.36 10.92 1.32
C TYR A 64 -6.54 9.52 1.94
N LEU A 65 -5.84 8.53 1.36
CA LEU A 65 -5.82 7.17 1.88
C LEU A 65 -4.87 7.08 3.09
N LYS A 66 -5.41 6.54 4.18
CA LYS A 66 -4.75 6.25 5.45
C LYS A 66 -5.58 5.20 6.21
N PRO A 67 -5.02 4.48 7.20
CA PRO A 67 -5.74 3.42 7.91
C PRO A 67 -7.06 3.89 8.53
N GLU A 68 -7.11 5.12 9.03
CA GLU A 68 -8.30 5.71 9.66
C GLU A 68 -9.46 5.91 8.68
N ASN A 69 -9.16 5.98 7.37
CA ASN A 69 -10.14 6.10 6.30
C ASN A 69 -10.54 4.74 5.71
N MET A 70 -10.21 3.63 6.39
CA MET A 70 -10.62 2.28 6.06
C MET A 70 -11.42 1.67 7.23
N LEU A 71 -12.72 1.48 7.03
CA LEU A 71 -13.60 0.93 8.06
C LEU A 71 -13.96 -0.53 7.77
N PHE A 72 -13.96 -1.38 8.79
CA PHE A 72 -14.51 -2.72 8.69
C PHE A 72 -16.03 -2.67 8.42
N VAL A 73 -16.49 -3.51 7.51
CA VAL A 73 -17.91 -3.64 7.17
C VAL A 73 -18.71 -4.27 8.32
N SER A 74 -18.08 -5.20 9.04
CA SER A 74 -18.70 -5.90 10.17
C SER A 74 -18.01 -5.49 11.47
N PRO A 75 -18.78 -5.20 12.55
CA PRO A 75 -18.23 -4.97 13.87
C PRO A 75 -17.88 -6.27 14.61
N GLU A 76 -18.18 -7.44 14.04
CA GLU A 76 -17.96 -8.72 14.71
C GLU A 76 -16.48 -9.05 14.82
N TYR A 77 -16.08 -9.55 16.00
CA TYR A 77 -14.72 -10.00 16.28
C TYR A 77 -14.71 -11.38 16.94
N VAL A 78 -13.56 -12.03 16.89
CA VAL A 78 -13.22 -13.25 17.63
C VAL A 78 -12.10 -12.96 18.61
N LYS A 79 -12.14 -13.59 19.77
CA LYS A 79 -11.04 -13.56 20.74
C LYS A 79 -10.10 -14.72 20.42
N VAL A 80 -8.85 -14.40 20.10
CA VAL A 80 -7.79 -15.39 19.89
C VAL A 80 -6.77 -15.27 21.01
N PRO A 81 -6.25 -16.38 21.57
CA PRO A 81 -5.21 -16.29 22.59
C PRO A 81 -3.93 -15.65 22.02
N ASP A 82 -3.32 -14.75 22.78
CA ASP A 82 -2.09 -14.06 22.39
C ASP A 82 -0.85 -14.77 22.97
N TYR A 83 -0.27 -15.68 22.18
CA TYR A 83 0.90 -16.43 22.60
C TYR A 83 2.23 -15.68 22.44
N LYS A 84 2.23 -14.43 21.92
CA LYS A 84 3.46 -13.64 21.72
C LYS A 84 3.93 -12.87 22.97
N VAL A 85 3.22 -12.96 24.10
CA VAL A 85 3.65 -12.37 25.38
C VAL A 85 4.59 -13.33 26.12
N THR A 86 5.83 -13.43 25.67
CA THR A 86 6.91 -14.05 26.45
C THR A 86 7.92 -12.99 26.83
N SER A 87 7.80 -12.47 28.06
CA SER A 87 8.88 -12.09 28.99
C SER A 87 8.51 -10.88 29.85
N ARG A 88 7.74 -11.10 30.92
CA ARG A 88 7.82 -10.44 32.24
C ARG A 88 6.59 -10.88 33.06
N SER A 89 6.85 -11.82 33.97
CA SER A 89 5.97 -12.42 34.99
C SER A 89 4.66 -13.09 34.54
N PRO A 90 4.45 -14.39 34.88
CA PRO A 90 3.14 -15.02 34.77
C PRO A 90 2.26 -14.51 35.93
N LYS A 91 1.48 -13.46 35.68
CA LYS A 91 0.25 -13.25 36.43
C LYS A 91 -0.88 -13.89 35.63
N GLU A 92 -1.60 -14.80 36.27
CA GLU A 92 -2.75 -15.50 35.71
C GLU A 92 -3.72 -14.51 35.05
N GLY A 93 -3.77 -14.57 33.73
CA GLY A 93 -4.57 -13.73 32.88
C GLY A 93 -4.24 -14.11 31.45
N THR A 94 -5.05 -14.97 30.84
CA THR A 94 -4.89 -15.32 29.42
C THR A 94 -5.09 -14.04 28.61
N TYR A 95 -4.04 -13.52 28.00
CA TYR A 95 -4.15 -12.37 27.10
C TYR A 95 -4.83 -12.84 25.80
N TYR A 96 -5.86 -12.12 25.37
CA TYR A 96 -6.57 -12.38 24.11
C TYR A 96 -6.45 -11.16 23.20
N LYS A 97 -6.19 -11.39 21.90
CA LYS A 97 -6.39 -10.37 20.87
C LYS A 97 -7.80 -10.47 20.33
N GLN A 98 -8.41 -9.32 20.04
CA GLN A 98 -9.66 -9.26 19.30
C GLN A 98 -9.32 -9.09 17.83
N LEU A 99 -9.67 -10.09 17.01
CA LEU A 99 -9.49 -10.03 15.57
C LEU A 99 -10.85 -9.87 14.89
N PRO A 100 -10.98 -9.01 13.86
CA PRO A 100 -12.18 -8.94 13.05
C PRO A 100 -12.54 -10.32 12.49
N LYS A 101 -13.83 -10.69 12.55
CA LYS A 101 -14.31 -11.93 11.91
C LYS A 101 -14.26 -11.86 10.38
N SER A 102 -14.31 -10.65 9.84
CA SER A 102 -14.27 -10.38 8.41
C SER A 102 -13.22 -9.32 8.12
N SER A 103 -12.43 -9.55 7.08
CA SER A 103 -11.48 -8.57 6.52
C SER A 103 -12.13 -7.61 5.52
N ALA A 104 -13.45 -7.67 5.32
CA ALA A 104 -14.14 -6.76 4.41
C ALA A 104 -14.08 -5.32 4.96
N ILE A 105 -13.55 -4.41 4.14
CA ILE A 105 -13.42 -3.00 4.47
C ILE A 105 -14.15 -2.12 3.45
N LYS A 106 -14.48 -0.90 3.85
CA LYS A 106 -14.92 0.19 2.98
C LYS A 106 -14.00 1.39 3.18
N VAL A 107 -13.64 2.01 2.06
CA VAL A 107 -12.95 3.29 2.05
C VAL A 107 -13.98 4.41 2.26
N ILE A 108 -13.61 5.39 3.08
CA ILE A 108 -14.42 6.55 3.41
C ILE A 108 -13.62 7.84 3.17
N ASP A 109 -14.27 8.98 3.36
CA ASP A 109 -13.64 10.31 3.34
C ASP A 109 -13.14 10.75 1.95
N PHE A 110 -14.09 10.88 1.03
CA PHE A 110 -13.87 11.37 -0.34
C PHE A 110 -13.82 12.91 -0.44
N GLY A 111 -13.73 13.63 0.69
CA GLY A 111 -13.75 15.11 0.72
C GLY A 111 -12.58 15.76 -0.02
N SER A 112 -11.49 15.03 -0.19
CA SER A 112 -10.28 15.45 -0.90
C SER A 112 -10.15 14.80 -2.29
N THR A 113 -11.17 14.07 -2.75
CA THR A 113 -11.10 13.36 -4.03
C THR A 113 -11.02 14.34 -5.20
N ALA A 114 -10.13 14.03 -6.14
CA ALA A 114 -9.89 14.82 -7.34
C ALA A 114 -10.19 14.03 -8.62
N TYR A 115 -10.53 14.73 -9.70
CA TYR A 115 -10.70 14.13 -11.02
C TYR A 115 -9.38 14.13 -11.78
N GLU A 116 -9.11 13.09 -12.57
CA GLU A 116 -7.86 12.91 -13.30
C GLU A 116 -7.52 14.01 -14.33
N HIS A 117 -8.52 14.70 -14.89
CA HIS A 117 -8.33 15.65 -16.00
C HIS A 117 -7.94 17.08 -15.57
N GLN A 118 -7.48 17.24 -14.34
CA GLN A 118 -7.11 18.54 -13.77
C GLN A 118 -5.60 18.57 -13.55
N ASP A 119 -5.00 19.74 -13.76
CA ASP A 119 -3.59 19.95 -13.43
C ASP A 119 -3.44 20.01 -11.90
N HIS A 120 -2.75 19.00 -11.36
CA HIS A 120 -2.65 18.75 -9.93
C HIS A 120 -1.28 19.08 -9.37
N ASN A 121 -1.05 20.35 -9.04
CA ASN A 121 0.27 20.84 -8.56
C ASN A 121 0.29 21.23 -7.07
N TYR A 122 -0.73 20.86 -6.30
CA TYR A 122 -0.82 21.12 -4.86
C TYR A 122 -0.49 19.88 -4.03
N ILE A 123 -0.15 20.09 -2.75
CA ILE A 123 0.20 19.01 -1.83
C ILE A 123 -1.07 18.26 -1.42
N VAL A 124 -1.03 16.93 -1.56
CA VAL A 124 -2.06 16.00 -1.09
C VAL A 124 -1.48 14.88 -0.22
N SER A 125 -2.35 14.01 0.27
CA SER A 125 -2.07 12.92 1.21
C SER A 125 -1.54 13.37 2.57
N THR A 126 -1.83 12.58 3.60
CA THR A 126 -1.15 12.73 4.89
C THR A 126 0.32 12.34 4.73
N ARG A 127 1.22 13.03 5.44
CA ARG A 127 2.68 12.94 5.22
C ARG A 127 3.21 11.50 5.16
N HIS A 128 2.80 10.61 6.08
CA HIS A 128 3.31 9.23 6.15
C HIS A 128 2.94 8.34 4.94
N TYR A 129 1.93 8.75 4.16
CA TYR A 129 1.42 8.00 3.00
C TYR A 129 1.62 8.78 1.69
N ARG A 130 2.37 9.88 1.73
CA ARG A 130 2.55 10.80 0.60
C ARG A 130 3.58 10.27 -0.39
N ALA A 131 3.20 10.26 -1.66
CA ALA A 131 4.02 9.76 -2.75
C ALA A 131 5.18 10.72 -3.11
N PRO A 132 6.31 10.21 -3.64
CA PRO A 132 7.48 11.02 -3.95
C PRO A 132 7.20 12.15 -4.96
N GLU A 133 6.39 11.89 -5.99
CA GLU A 133 5.98 12.89 -7.00
C GLU A 133 5.23 14.08 -6.39
N VAL A 134 4.46 13.84 -5.32
CA VAL A 134 3.77 14.89 -4.55
C VAL A 134 4.77 15.70 -3.72
N ILE A 135 5.78 15.04 -3.12
CA ILE A 135 6.83 15.72 -2.34
C ILE A 135 7.72 16.58 -3.24
N LEU A 136 8.01 16.09 -4.45
CA LEU A 136 8.85 16.75 -5.43
C LEU A 136 8.10 17.81 -6.25
N GLY A 137 6.77 17.89 -6.14
CA GLY A 137 5.95 18.87 -6.85
C GLY A 137 5.88 18.62 -8.36
N LEU A 138 5.95 17.37 -8.80
CA LEU A 138 6.02 16.99 -10.23
C LEU A 138 4.65 16.75 -10.87
N GLY A 139 3.58 17.11 -10.17
CA GLY A 139 2.23 16.67 -10.49
C GLY A 139 1.95 15.27 -9.98
N TRP A 140 0.67 14.94 -9.82
CA TRP A 140 0.25 13.61 -9.36
C TRP A 140 -1.05 13.15 -10.02
N SER A 141 -1.24 11.84 -10.03
CA SER A 141 -2.44 11.17 -10.57
C SER A 141 -2.69 9.88 -9.77
N HIS A 142 -3.44 8.93 -10.32
CA HIS A 142 -3.76 7.63 -9.70
C HIS A 142 -2.60 6.91 -9.00
N PRO A 143 -1.34 6.96 -9.46
CA PRO A 143 -0.23 6.30 -8.77
C PRO A 143 -0.01 6.77 -7.33
N CYS A 144 -0.38 8.00 -6.96
CA CYS A 144 -0.17 8.50 -5.60
C CYS A 144 -1.00 7.71 -4.57
N ASP A 145 -2.21 7.26 -4.95
CA ASP A 145 -3.05 6.42 -4.10
C ASP A 145 -2.47 5.00 -3.97
N ILE A 146 -1.83 4.47 -5.03
CA ILE A 146 -1.18 3.16 -4.99
C ILE A 146 0.01 3.19 -4.04
N TRP A 147 0.78 4.28 -4.05
CA TRP A 147 1.84 4.52 -3.06
C TRP A 147 1.28 4.55 -1.64
N SER A 148 0.20 5.31 -1.40
CA SER A 148 -0.44 5.37 -0.08
C SER A 148 -0.89 3.98 0.40
N ILE A 149 -1.49 3.18 -0.49
CA ILE A 149 -1.88 1.79 -0.18
C ILE A 149 -0.66 0.94 0.18
N GLY A 150 0.45 1.06 -0.55
CA GLY A 150 1.68 0.35 -0.23
C GLY A 150 2.17 0.65 1.19
N CYS A 151 2.19 1.94 1.56
CA CYS A 151 2.56 2.37 2.91
C CYS A 151 1.62 1.79 3.98
N ILE A 152 0.30 1.79 3.73
CA ILE A 152 -0.72 1.23 4.64
C ILE A 152 -0.53 -0.27 4.81
N LEU A 153 -0.23 -1.02 3.75
CA LEU A 153 -0.01 -2.46 3.83
C LEU A 153 1.20 -2.82 4.70
N VAL A 154 2.27 -2.02 4.64
CA VAL A 154 3.41 -2.20 5.54
C VAL A 154 3.01 -1.88 6.99
N GLU A 155 2.29 -0.78 7.22
CA GLU A 155 1.83 -0.43 8.56
C GLU A 155 0.90 -1.49 9.17
N LEU A 156 0.03 -2.09 8.36
CA LEU A 156 -0.85 -3.17 8.81
C LEU A 156 -0.08 -4.45 9.19
N CYS A 157 1.08 -4.71 8.60
CA CYS A 157 1.88 -5.89 8.92
C CYS A 157 2.86 -5.65 10.08
N SER A 158 3.48 -4.47 10.15
CA SER A 158 4.45 -4.11 11.19
C SER A 158 3.82 -3.55 12.46
N GLY A 159 2.66 -2.90 12.35
CA GLY A 159 2.04 -2.09 13.38
C GLY A 159 2.57 -0.64 13.45
N GLU A 160 3.49 -0.25 12.57
CA GLU A 160 4.18 1.04 12.59
C GLU A 160 4.18 1.67 11.20
N ALA A 161 3.93 2.98 11.11
CA ALA A 161 3.98 3.71 9.85
C ALA A 161 5.36 3.56 9.18
N LEU A 162 5.37 3.30 7.87
CA LEU A 162 6.62 3.09 7.11
C LEU A 162 7.54 4.31 7.12
N PHE A 163 6.95 5.51 7.00
CA PHE A 163 7.69 6.78 6.93
C PHE A 163 7.29 7.70 8.07
N GLN A 164 7.93 7.57 9.24
CA GLN A 164 7.72 8.45 10.40
C GLN A 164 8.64 9.66 10.35
N THR A 165 8.21 10.71 9.63
CA THR A 165 9.00 11.92 9.42
C THR A 165 8.10 13.15 9.34
N GLN A 166 8.67 14.33 9.60
CA GLN A 166 8.01 15.62 9.39
C GLN A 166 8.66 16.47 8.27
N GLU A 167 9.74 15.98 7.65
CA GLU A 167 10.56 16.73 6.71
C GLU A 167 10.61 16.07 5.34
N ASN A 168 10.58 16.88 4.27
CA ASN A 168 10.55 16.35 2.90
C ASN A 168 11.86 15.63 2.54
N LEU A 169 13.01 16.20 2.93
CA LEU A 169 14.32 15.65 2.63
C LEU A 169 14.57 14.31 3.35
N GLU A 170 14.24 14.25 4.65
CA GLU A 170 14.29 13.01 5.42
C GLU A 170 13.35 11.97 4.80
N HIS A 171 12.12 12.35 4.45
CA HIS A 171 11.17 11.43 3.82
C HIS A 171 11.72 10.80 2.54
N LEU A 172 12.27 11.60 1.63
CA LEU A 172 12.90 11.10 0.41
C LEU A 172 14.12 10.21 0.72
N ALA A 173 14.91 10.55 1.74
CA ALA A 173 16.05 9.73 2.15
C ALA A 173 15.62 8.36 2.70
N MET A 174 14.52 8.31 3.47
CA MET A 174 13.91 7.05 3.93
C MET A 174 13.45 6.21 2.73
N MET A 175 12.84 6.84 1.72
CA MET A 175 12.40 6.15 0.50
C MET A 175 13.58 5.54 -0.27
N GLU A 176 14.69 6.27 -0.46
CA GLU A 176 15.89 5.74 -1.15
C GLU A 176 16.50 4.57 -0.37
N SER A 177 16.48 4.62 0.97
CA SER A 177 16.97 3.53 1.84
C SER A 177 16.17 2.24 1.69
N HIS A 178 14.83 2.34 1.55
CA HIS A 178 13.95 1.18 1.39
C HIS A 178 13.97 0.56 -0.01
N HIS A 179 14.05 1.39 -1.06
CA HIS A 179 13.92 0.95 -2.45
C HIS A 179 15.26 0.77 -3.19
N ALA A 180 16.40 1.20 -2.60
CA ALA A 180 17.73 1.18 -3.22
C ALA A 180 17.81 1.93 -4.58
N GLU A 181 16.80 2.73 -4.90
CA GLU A 181 16.65 3.50 -6.13
C GLU A 181 16.65 4.98 -5.80
N LYS A 182 17.17 5.79 -6.73
CA LYS A 182 17.27 7.25 -6.57
C LYS A 182 16.07 7.95 -7.17
N TYR A 183 15.47 8.87 -6.43
CA TYR A 183 14.32 9.65 -6.92
C TYR A 183 14.74 10.91 -7.68
N VAL A 184 16.01 11.31 -7.61
CA VAL A 184 16.57 12.45 -8.35
C VAL A 184 17.45 11.95 -9.50
N ARG A 185 16.97 12.07 -10.76
CA ARG A 185 17.68 11.56 -11.96
C ARG A 185 18.98 12.32 -12.31
N ARG A 186 19.12 13.60 -11.96
CA ARG A 186 20.26 14.47 -12.33
C ARG A 186 21.03 15.07 -11.15
N GLY A 187 20.86 14.53 -9.96
CA GLY A 187 21.51 14.96 -8.74
C GLY A 187 21.56 13.83 -7.73
N ARG A 188 22.24 14.04 -6.62
CA ARG A 188 22.02 13.22 -5.42
C ARG A 188 21.10 14.00 -4.52
N LEU A 189 20.25 13.30 -3.77
CA LEU A 189 19.61 13.89 -2.62
C LEU A 189 20.70 14.58 -1.77
N ASP A 190 20.44 15.80 -1.30
CA ASP A 190 21.37 16.52 -0.42
C ASP A 190 21.35 15.88 0.98
N TRP A 191 21.81 14.64 1.06
CA TRP A 191 21.71 13.78 2.22
C TRP A 191 22.98 12.93 2.35
N PRO A 192 23.58 12.85 3.55
CA PRO A 192 23.11 13.39 4.83
C PRO A 192 23.43 14.87 5.08
N GLU A 193 24.11 15.57 4.16
CA GLU A 193 24.62 16.94 4.37
C GLU A 193 23.50 17.97 4.62
N GLY A 194 22.37 17.86 3.94
CA GLY A 194 21.20 18.72 4.14
C GLY A 194 20.27 18.29 5.28
N ALA A 195 20.61 17.24 6.04
CA ALA A 195 19.72 16.71 7.08
C ALA A 195 19.45 17.75 8.18
N ALA A 196 18.19 17.83 8.62
CA ALA A 196 17.76 18.79 9.63
C ALA A 196 18.42 18.57 11.00
N SER A 197 18.84 17.33 11.32
CA SER A 197 19.48 16.99 12.59
C SER A 197 20.27 15.68 12.51
N ARG A 198 21.12 15.43 13.51
CA ARG A 198 21.82 14.14 13.66
C ARG A 198 20.86 13.00 13.96
N GLU A 199 19.74 13.30 14.62
CA GLU A 199 18.68 12.36 14.96
C GLU A 199 17.99 11.88 13.68
N SER A 200 17.76 12.80 12.74
CA SER A 200 17.22 12.50 11.41
C SER A 200 18.14 11.57 10.63
N ILE A 201 19.45 11.86 10.60
CA ILE A 201 20.46 10.98 9.99
C ILE A 201 20.41 9.57 10.59
N LYS A 202 20.37 9.48 11.93
CA LYS A 202 20.29 8.20 12.63
C LYS A 202 19.00 7.45 12.34
N ALA A 203 17.87 8.15 12.17
CA ALA A 203 16.59 7.53 11.85
C ALA A 203 16.66 6.81 10.50
N VAL A 204 17.15 7.48 9.45
CA VAL A 204 17.26 6.89 8.10
C VAL A 204 18.26 5.74 8.04
N ILE A 205 19.43 5.87 8.69
CA ILE A 205 20.47 4.82 8.68
C ILE A 205 20.01 3.53 9.37
N LYS A 206 19.13 3.64 10.37
CA LYS A 206 18.62 2.49 11.13
C LYS A 206 17.51 1.73 10.41
N LEU A 207 16.99 2.25 9.29
CA LEU A 207 15.91 1.59 8.58
C LEU A 207 16.37 0.26 8.01
N LEU A 208 15.52 -0.75 8.19
CA LEU A 208 15.66 -2.02 7.50
C LEU A 208 15.26 -1.84 6.04
N ARG A 209 15.93 -2.56 5.13
CA ARG A 209 15.41 -2.71 3.76
C ARG A 209 13.98 -3.22 3.81
N LEU A 210 13.14 -2.74 2.90
CA LEU A 210 11.71 -3.05 2.87
C LEU A 210 11.44 -4.56 2.94
N GLN A 211 12.23 -5.35 2.19
CA GLN A 211 12.17 -6.81 2.19
C GLN A 211 12.40 -7.40 3.58
N ASN A 212 13.45 -6.94 4.28
CA ASN A 212 13.79 -7.41 5.62
C ASN A 212 12.73 -7.04 6.64
N LEU A 213 12.16 -5.83 6.53
CA LEU A 213 11.06 -5.38 7.37
C LEU A 213 9.84 -6.30 7.18
N VAL A 214 9.40 -6.54 5.95
CA VAL A 214 8.24 -7.39 5.67
C VAL A 214 8.47 -8.83 6.13
N MET A 215 9.66 -9.39 5.89
CA MET A 215 10.01 -10.76 6.30
C MET A 215 10.02 -10.97 7.83
N GLN A 216 10.15 -9.91 8.64
CA GLN A 216 10.04 -10.03 10.10
C GLN A 216 8.60 -10.21 10.59
N HIS A 217 7.62 -9.81 9.78
CA HIS A 217 6.22 -9.72 10.19
C HIS A 217 5.30 -10.66 9.41
N VAL A 218 5.75 -11.19 8.28
CA VAL A 218 4.95 -12.04 7.38
C VAL A 218 5.71 -13.34 7.10
N ASP A 219 5.09 -14.48 7.40
CA ASP A 219 5.72 -15.81 7.23
C ASP A 219 5.75 -16.24 5.75
N HIS A 220 4.70 -16.90 5.27
CA HIS A 220 4.71 -17.59 3.96
C HIS A 220 4.30 -16.71 2.76
N SER A 221 3.86 -15.47 3.00
CA SER A 221 3.35 -14.57 1.95
C SER A 221 4.16 -13.28 1.83
N ALA A 222 5.37 -13.25 2.42
CA ALA A 222 6.24 -12.08 2.38
C ALA A 222 6.66 -11.74 0.94
N GLY A 223 6.90 -12.74 0.09
CA GLY A 223 7.27 -12.56 -1.32
C GLY A 223 6.21 -11.78 -2.10
N ASP A 224 4.96 -12.27 -2.09
CA ASP A 224 3.86 -11.62 -2.82
C ASP A 224 3.63 -10.17 -2.35
N LEU A 225 3.76 -9.91 -1.05
CA LEU A 225 3.63 -8.55 -0.50
C LEU A 225 4.82 -7.67 -0.91
N ILE A 226 6.04 -8.20 -0.90
CA ILE A 226 7.24 -7.48 -1.35
C ILE A 226 7.11 -7.10 -2.83
N ASP A 227 6.69 -8.03 -3.69
CA ASP A 227 6.54 -7.79 -5.12
C ASP A 227 5.48 -6.70 -5.37
N LEU A 228 4.33 -6.78 -4.67
CA LEU A 228 3.28 -5.77 -4.76
C LEU A 228 3.76 -4.38 -4.28
N LEU A 229 4.58 -4.31 -3.23
CA LEU A 229 5.14 -3.06 -2.74
C LEU A 229 6.21 -2.48 -3.68
N GLN A 230 6.99 -3.35 -4.34
CA GLN A 230 7.93 -2.92 -5.37
C GLN A 230 7.20 -2.35 -6.59
N GLU A 231 6.14 -3.01 -7.06
CA GLU A 231 5.28 -2.49 -8.14
C GLU A 231 4.63 -1.15 -7.76
N ALA A 232 4.17 -1.01 -6.51
CA ALA A 232 3.62 0.25 -6.02
C ALA A 232 4.65 1.38 -6.08
N GLY A 233 5.87 1.13 -5.62
CA GLY A 233 6.98 2.10 -5.69
C GLY A 233 7.44 2.43 -7.10
N GLN A 234 7.35 1.48 -8.04
CA GLN A 234 7.65 1.74 -9.46
C GLN A 234 6.57 2.59 -10.13
N SER A 235 5.30 2.45 -9.74
CA SER A 235 4.19 3.18 -10.33
C SER A 235 4.21 4.69 -10.03
N SER A 236 4.75 5.08 -8.88
CA SER A 236 4.91 6.47 -8.45
C SER A 236 6.26 7.06 -8.88
N ARG A 237 7.00 6.39 -9.78
CA ARG A 237 8.25 6.94 -10.30
C ARG A 237 7.95 8.23 -11.04
N ALA A 238 8.47 9.32 -10.47
CA ALA A 238 8.61 10.60 -11.11
C ALA A 238 9.42 10.46 -12.42
N GLU A 239 8.75 10.47 -13.57
CA GLU A 239 9.38 10.89 -14.81
C GLU A 239 9.31 12.42 -14.84
N SER A 240 10.43 13.09 -14.54
CA SER A 240 10.53 14.53 -14.79
C SER A 240 10.34 14.78 -16.29
N PRO A 241 9.48 15.72 -16.71
CA PRO A 241 9.47 16.21 -18.09
C PRO A 241 10.88 16.72 -18.45
N GLU A 242 11.27 16.53 -19.72
CA GLU A 242 12.58 16.87 -20.27
C GLU A 242 13.03 18.32 -20.04
#